data_AF-A0A950Y364-F1
#
_entry.id   AF-A0A950Y364-F1
#
_cell.length_a   1.000
_cell.length_b   1.000
_cell.length_c   1.000
_cell.angle_alpha   90.00
_cell.angle_beta   90.00
_cell.angle_gamma   90.00
#
_symmetry.space_group_name_H-M   'P 1'
#
loop_
_entity.id
_entity.type
_entity.pdbx_description
1 polymer ?
#
loop_
_entity_poly.entity_id
_entity_poly.type
_entity_poly.pdbx_seq_one_letter_code
_entity_poly.pdbx_strand_id
1 'polypeptide(L)'
;METVQTFQDVVELAKGAHYTIVLDEHLRALKPGLEDEGFKVVLPRQGAGDSEIKELAKGGWTIATRNSRDFIDDALHYDYDVIAVEDVKFIDTKPDRSNQTVAKIAGAIMRSQLASRKGNFILRVRDDGSFHLRQLP
;
A
#
# COMPACT_ATOMS: atom_id res chain seq x y z
N MET A 1 -29.70 3.78 29.59
CA MET A 1 -29.48 5.09 28.96
C MET A 1 -28.04 5.14 28.50
N GLU A 2 -27.90 5.24 27.18
CA GLU A 2 -26.77 5.75 26.40
C GLU A 2 -25.35 5.24 26.71
N THR A 3 -25.07 4.07 26.14
CA THR A 3 -23.73 3.60 25.76
C THR A 3 -23.28 4.33 24.47
N VAL A 4 -23.25 5.66 24.50
CA VAL A 4 -22.89 6.52 23.34
C VAL A 4 -21.48 7.08 23.54
N GLN A 5 -20.54 6.23 23.94
CA GLN A 5 -19.18 6.66 24.28
C GLN A 5 -18.08 5.75 23.71
N THR A 6 -18.37 4.97 22.65
CA THR A 6 -17.38 4.03 22.07
C THR A 6 -17.24 4.10 20.55
N PHE A 7 -18.25 4.59 19.83
CA PHE A 7 -18.25 4.47 18.37
C PHE A 7 -17.64 5.66 17.62
N GLN A 8 -17.56 6.85 18.22
CA GLN A 8 -16.91 8.01 17.60
C GLN A 8 -15.42 8.14 17.94
N ASP A 9 -14.99 7.79 19.16
CA ASP A 9 -13.57 7.88 19.55
C ASP A 9 -12.67 6.87 18.80
N VAL A 10 -13.20 5.71 18.39
CA VAL A 10 -12.46 4.71 17.58
C VAL A 10 -12.30 5.17 16.12
N VAL A 11 -13.19 6.03 15.63
CA VAL A 11 -13.14 6.59 14.27
C VAL A 11 -12.09 7.72 14.18
N GLU A 12 -11.72 8.35 15.30
CA GLU A 12 -10.75 9.46 15.35
C GLU A 12 -9.33 9.11 15.82
N LEU A 13 -9.12 8.03 16.59
CA LEU A 13 -7.78 7.64 17.07
C LEU A 13 -6.88 6.95 16.03
N ALA A 14 -7.41 6.56 14.87
CA ALA A 14 -6.65 5.89 13.80
C ALA A 14 -6.91 6.50 12.40
N LYS A 15 -7.11 7.82 12.31
CA LYS A 15 -6.61 8.56 11.14
C LYS A 15 -5.14 8.17 11.02
N GLY A 16 -4.83 7.24 10.12
CA GLY A 16 -3.54 6.58 10.04
C GLY A 16 -2.42 7.59 10.20
N ALA A 17 -1.60 7.39 11.22
CA ALA A 17 -0.30 8.05 11.31
C ALA A 17 0.55 7.53 10.13
N HIS A 18 0.25 8.09 8.97
CA HIS A 18 0.96 8.14 7.70
C HIS A 18 1.50 6.81 7.15
N TYR A 19 0.64 5.80 6.98
CA TYR A 19 0.99 4.67 6.10
C TYR A 19 1.22 5.23 4.70
N THR A 20 2.49 5.25 4.30
CA THR A 20 2.95 5.95 3.11
C THR A 20 3.23 4.93 2.03
N ILE A 21 2.54 5.07 0.91
CA ILE A 21 2.67 4.19 -0.26
C ILE A 21 3.43 4.96 -1.33
N VAL A 22 4.59 4.43 -1.74
CA VAL A 22 5.29 4.84 -2.95
C VAL A 22 4.71 4.02 -4.09
N LEU A 23 4.11 4.68 -5.09
CA LEU A 23 3.59 3.99 -6.26
C LEU A 23 4.64 3.94 -7.36
N ASP A 24 4.86 2.74 -7.88
CA ASP A 24 5.48 2.52 -9.18
C ASP A 24 4.75 3.31 -10.29
N GLU A 25 5.47 3.70 -11.34
CA GLU A 25 4.97 4.51 -12.45
C GLU A 25 3.72 3.93 -13.10
N HIS A 26 3.66 2.60 -13.25
CA HIS A 26 2.51 1.92 -13.85
C HIS A 26 1.24 1.97 -12.98
N LEU A 27 1.36 2.40 -11.73
CA LEU A 27 0.25 2.50 -10.78
C LEU A 27 -0.14 3.94 -10.45
N ARG A 28 0.47 4.95 -11.07
CA ARG A 28 0.21 6.39 -10.81
C ARG A 28 -1.27 6.75 -10.80
N ALA A 29 -2.08 6.13 -11.66
CA ALA A 29 -3.52 6.39 -11.76
C ALA A 29 -4.30 6.04 -10.48
N LEU A 30 -3.74 5.20 -9.60
CA LEU A 30 -4.38 4.79 -8.34
C LEU A 30 -4.25 5.85 -7.23
N LYS A 31 -3.39 6.86 -7.42
CA LYS A 31 -3.10 7.87 -6.40
C LYS A 31 -4.36 8.52 -5.82
N PRO A 32 -5.29 9.08 -6.63
CA PRO A 32 -6.47 9.77 -6.08
C PRO A 32 -7.32 8.84 -5.21
N GLY A 33 -7.57 7.61 -5.67
CA GLY A 33 -8.37 6.66 -4.90
C GLY A 33 -7.68 6.19 -3.62
N LEU A 34 -6.35 5.99 -3.63
CA LEU A 34 -5.62 5.63 -2.41
C LEU A 34 -5.56 6.80 -1.40
N GLU A 35 -5.48 8.04 -1.87
CA GLU A 35 -5.58 9.22 -1.00
C GLU A 35 -6.98 9.37 -0.40
N ASP A 36 -8.02 9.09 -1.18
CA ASP A 36 -9.41 9.07 -0.71
C ASP A 36 -9.66 8.01 0.37
N GLU A 37 -8.95 6.86 0.31
CA GLU A 37 -8.94 5.82 1.35
C GLU A 37 -8.11 6.23 2.59
N GLY A 38 -7.45 7.39 2.56
CA GLY A 38 -6.69 7.95 3.68
C GLY A 38 -5.20 7.60 3.71
N PHE A 39 -4.65 7.01 2.65
CA PHE A 39 -3.21 6.74 2.55
C PHE A 39 -2.44 7.98 2.12
N LYS A 40 -1.19 8.13 2.60
CA LYS A 40 -0.26 9.11 2.02
C LYS A 40 0.37 8.48 0.78
N VAL A 41 0.17 9.07 -0.39
CA VAL A 41 0.69 8.51 -1.65
C VAL A 41 1.81 9.38 -2.20
N VAL A 42 3.00 8.80 -2.34
CA VAL A 42 4.17 9.42 -2.94
C VAL A 42 4.36 8.86 -4.35
N LEU A 43 4.60 9.75 -5.30
CA LEU A 43 4.96 9.36 -6.66
C LEU A 43 6.43 9.71 -6.90
N PRO A 44 7.23 8.78 -7.43
CA PRO A 44 8.57 9.11 -7.92
C PRO A 44 8.44 10.05 -9.14
N ARG A 45 9.56 10.64 -9.56
CA ARG A 45 9.62 11.41 -10.82
C ARG A 45 9.24 10.51 -12.00
N GLN A 46 8.68 11.09 -13.06
CA GLN A 46 8.38 10.31 -14.27
C GLN A 46 9.70 9.79 -14.87
N GLY A 47 9.74 8.51 -15.22
CA GLY A 47 10.95 7.84 -15.68
C GLY A 47 11.96 7.50 -14.58
N ALA A 48 11.57 7.60 -13.30
CA ALA A 48 12.40 7.14 -12.20
C ALA A 48 12.63 5.62 -12.27
N GLY A 49 13.88 5.19 -12.14
CA GLY A 49 14.23 3.77 -12.05
C GLY A 49 14.07 3.21 -10.63
N ASP A 50 14.18 1.89 -10.50
CA ASP A 50 13.94 1.17 -9.24
C ASP A 50 14.80 1.69 -8.08
N SER A 51 16.06 2.06 -8.33
CA SER A 51 16.94 2.63 -7.31
C SER A 51 16.39 3.92 -6.71
N GLU A 52 15.80 4.80 -7.52
CA GLU A 52 15.19 6.04 -7.01
C GLU A 52 13.94 5.73 -6.19
N ILE A 53 13.14 4.75 -6.62
CA ILE A 53 11.94 4.30 -5.89
C ILE A 53 12.34 3.71 -4.53
N LYS A 54 13.40 2.90 -4.47
CA LYS A 54 13.95 2.31 -3.24
C LYS A 54 14.43 3.39 -2.26
N GLU A 55 15.19 4.36 -2.75
CA GLU A 55 15.65 5.49 -1.92
C GLU A 55 14.49 6.36 -1.42
N LEU A 56 13.45 6.56 -2.23
CA LEU A 56 12.24 7.27 -1.79
C LEU A 56 11.51 6.52 -0.68
N ALA A 57 11.45 5.20 -0.73
CA ALA A 57 10.77 4.38 0.26
C ALA A 57 11.60 4.15 1.54
N LYS A 58 12.83 4.66 1.58
CA LYS A 58 13.77 4.43 2.68
C LYS A 58 13.21 4.94 4.01
N GLY A 59 13.28 4.09 5.04
CA GLY A 59 12.85 4.45 6.39
C GLY A 59 11.39 4.13 6.70
N GLY A 60 10.89 3.01 6.19
CA GLY A 60 9.67 2.36 6.65
C GLY A 60 8.43 2.62 5.79
N TRP A 61 8.59 3.10 4.54
CA TRP A 61 7.44 3.25 3.63
C TRP A 61 7.18 1.95 2.88
N THR A 62 6.08 1.91 2.13
CA THR A 62 5.69 0.73 1.37
C THR A 62 5.70 1.01 -0.12
N ILE A 63 6.36 0.15 -0.89
CA ILE A 63 6.35 0.24 -2.36
C ILE A 63 5.20 -0.61 -2.88
N ALA A 64 4.30 -0.03 -3.68
CA ALA A 64 3.34 -0.80 -4.46
C ALA A 64 3.80 -0.89 -5.92
N THR A 65 3.89 -2.11 -6.46
CA THR A 65 4.50 -2.37 -7.78
C THR A 65 3.90 -3.60 -8.47
N ARG A 66 4.04 -3.64 -9.80
CA ARG A 66 3.79 -4.83 -10.64
C ARG A 66 5.07 -5.67 -10.87
N ASN A 67 6.17 -5.36 -10.20
CA ASN A 67 7.42 -6.08 -10.34
C ASN A 67 8.13 -6.22 -8.99
N SER A 68 7.48 -6.88 -8.02
CA SER A 68 7.99 -7.00 -6.65
C SER A 68 9.37 -7.64 -6.54
N ARG A 69 9.75 -8.47 -7.52
CA ARG A 69 11.06 -9.14 -7.55
C ARG A 69 12.21 -8.16 -7.52
N ASP A 70 12.05 -6.98 -8.11
CA ASP A 70 13.10 -5.96 -8.16
C ASP A 70 13.27 -5.22 -6.83
N PHE A 71 12.38 -5.45 -5.85
CA PHE A 71 12.36 -4.75 -4.56
C PHE A 71 12.53 -5.69 -3.36
N ILE A 72 12.08 -6.95 -3.42
CA ILE A 72 12.08 -7.83 -2.24
C ILE A 72 13.46 -8.06 -1.61
N ASP A 73 14.51 -8.17 -2.43
CA ASP A 73 15.86 -8.48 -1.95
C ASP A 73 16.51 -7.27 -1.25
N ASP A 74 16.06 -6.06 -1.61
CA ASP A 74 16.56 -4.79 -1.08
C ASP A 74 15.70 -4.24 0.07
N ALA A 75 14.52 -4.82 0.29
CA ALA A 75 13.54 -4.36 1.27
C ALA A 75 14.10 -4.31 2.70
N LEU A 76 14.91 -5.28 3.10
CA LEU A 76 15.58 -5.25 4.40
C LEU A 76 16.64 -4.14 4.48
N HIS A 77 17.40 -3.94 3.40
CA HIS A 77 18.50 -2.98 3.39
C HIS A 77 17.99 -1.54 3.51
N TYR A 78 16.89 -1.25 2.80
CA TYR A 78 16.27 0.07 2.75
C TYR A 78 15.15 0.26 3.78
N ASP A 79 14.80 -0.81 4.50
CA ASP A 79 13.72 -0.86 5.47
C ASP A 79 12.39 -0.40 4.87
N TYR A 80 11.84 -1.18 3.93
CA TYR A 80 10.51 -0.95 3.37
C TYR A 80 9.68 -2.25 3.28
N ASP A 81 8.38 -2.09 3.13
CA ASP A 81 7.46 -3.18 2.76
C ASP A 81 7.17 -3.16 1.25
N VAL A 82 6.67 -4.28 0.73
CA VAL A 82 6.27 -4.40 -0.68
C VAL A 82 4.81 -4.83 -0.80
N ILE A 83 3.99 -4.07 -1.52
CA ILE A 83 2.67 -4.46 -2.00
C ILE A 83 2.81 -4.89 -3.47
N ALA A 84 2.59 -6.17 -3.70
CA ALA A 84 2.81 -6.82 -4.98
C ALA A 84 1.44 -7.04 -5.65
N VAL A 85 1.21 -6.39 -6.80
CA VAL A 85 -0.06 -6.39 -7.54
C VAL A 85 0.06 -7.06 -8.92
N GLU A 86 1.04 -7.94 -9.12
CA GLU A 86 1.25 -8.64 -10.39
C GLU A 86 0.09 -9.54 -10.78
N ASP A 87 -0.55 -10.14 -9.77
CA ASP A 87 -1.69 -11.05 -9.94
C ASP A 87 -3.02 -10.31 -10.18
N VAL A 88 -3.03 -8.97 -10.15
CA VAL A 88 -4.20 -8.16 -10.53
C VAL A 88 -4.17 -7.98 -12.06
N LYS A 89 -5.14 -8.57 -12.75
CA LYS A 89 -5.10 -8.65 -14.23
C LYS A 89 -5.33 -7.30 -14.89
N PHE A 90 -6.25 -6.52 -14.33
CA PHE A 90 -6.61 -5.20 -14.84
C PHE A 90 -6.43 -4.14 -13.74
N ILE A 91 -5.66 -3.11 -14.05
CA ILE A 91 -5.52 -1.94 -13.20
C ILE A 91 -6.63 -0.98 -13.58
N ASP A 92 -7.64 -0.85 -12.71
CA ASP A 92 -8.68 0.15 -12.86
C ASP A 92 -8.06 1.54 -12.64
N THR A 93 -8.19 2.41 -13.63
CA THR A 93 -7.61 3.76 -13.61
C THR A 93 -8.65 4.83 -13.30
N LYS A 94 -9.89 4.45 -12.95
CA LYS A 94 -10.90 5.42 -12.52
C LYS A 94 -10.41 6.16 -11.27
N PRO A 95 -10.53 7.49 -11.22
CA PRO A 95 -10.04 8.25 -10.08
C PRO A 95 -11.03 8.24 -8.90
N ASP A 96 -12.22 7.67 -9.07
CA ASP A 96 -13.29 7.68 -8.07
C ASP A 96 -13.32 6.41 -7.19
N ARG A 97 -14.21 6.43 -6.20
CA ARG A 97 -14.38 5.35 -5.21
C ARG A 97 -14.87 4.01 -5.79
N SER A 98 -15.23 3.95 -7.07
CA SER A 98 -15.56 2.69 -7.75
C SER A 98 -14.32 1.94 -8.26
N ASN A 99 -13.11 2.51 -8.08
CA ASN A 99 -11.85 1.89 -8.49
C ASN A 99 -11.62 0.56 -7.76
N GLN A 100 -11.77 -0.55 -8.50
CA GLN A 100 -11.65 -1.87 -7.91
C GLN A 100 -10.22 -2.24 -7.51
N THR A 101 -9.21 -1.69 -8.19
CA THR A 101 -7.80 -1.96 -7.85
C THR A 101 -7.45 -1.31 -6.52
N VAL A 102 -7.88 -0.06 -6.30
CA VAL A 102 -7.75 0.64 -5.01
C VAL A 102 -8.43 -0.15 -3.91
N ALA A 103 -9.69 -0.56 -4.10
CA ALA A 103 -10.43 -1.34 -3.10
C ALA A 103 -9.74 -2.65 -2.71
N LYS A 104 -9.13 -3.36 -3.68
CA LYS A 104 -8.35 -4.58 -3.43
C LYS A 104 -7.11 -4.30 -2.59
N ILE A 105 -6.34 -3.27 -2.93
CA ILE A 105 -5.11 -2.87 -2.21
C ILE A 105 -5.46 -2.41 -0.79
N ALA A 106 -6.38 -1.45 -0.65
CA ALA A 106 -6.80 -0.91 0.64
C ALA A 106 -7.32 -2.00 1.57
N GLY A 107 -8.23 -2.85 1.05
CA GLY A 107 -8.77 -3.98 1.79
C GLY A 107 -7.70 -4.98 2.22
N ALA A 108 -6.70 -5.26 1.38
CA ALA A 108 -5.58 -6.15 1.74
C ALA A 108 -4.69 -5.53 2.83
N ILE A 109 -4.38 -4.23 2.77
CA ILE A 109 -3.59 -3.54 3.80
C ILE A 109 -4.31 -3.61 5.15
N MET A 110 -5.59 -3.24 5.19
CA MET A 110 -6.39 -3.21 6.41
C MET A 110 -6.54 -4.61 7.03
N ARG A 111 -6.91 -5.61 6.24
CA ARG A 111 -7.15 -6.98 6.74
C ARG A 111 -5.86 -7.71 7.11
N SER A 112 -4.74 -7.37 6.51
CA SER A 112 -3.43 -7.95 6.86
C SER A 112 -2.78 -7.28 8.08
N GLN A 113 -3.27 -6.09 8.46
CA GLN A 113 -2.70 -5.22 9.49
C GLN A 113 -1.23 -4.86 9.21
N LEU A 114 -0.86 -4.75 7.93
CA LEU A 114 0.52 -4.52 7.49
C LEU A 114 1.15 -3.30 8.19
N ALA A 115 0.42 -2.19 8.24
CA ALA A 115 0.87 -0.94 8.86
C ALA A 115 1.24 -1.02 10.35
N SER A 116 0.76 -2.04 11.09
CA SER A 116 1.05 -2.22 12.52
C SER A 116 2.07 -3.32 12.81
N ARG A 117 2.58 -4.02 11.80
CA ARG A 117 3.54 -5.11 11.97
C ARG A 117 4.95 -4.58 12.11
N LYS A 118 5.81 -5.35 12.78
CA LYS A 118 7.25 -5.07 12.91
C LYS A 118 8.03 -5.95 11.94
N GLY A 119 9.01 -5.35 11.26
CA GLY A 119 9.81 -5.99 10.23
C GLY A 119 9.28 -5.69 8.82
N ASN A 120 9.91 -6.30 7.82
CA ASN A 120 9.60 -6.05 6.41
C ASN A 120 8.79 -7.21 5.83
N PHE A 121 7.77 -6.88 5.06
CA PHE A 121 6.81 -7.85 4.52
C PHE A 121 6.57 -7.62 3.04
N ILE A 122 6.18 -8.72 2.38
CA ILE A 122 5.52 -8.67 1.09
C ILE A 122 4.04 -9.05 1.24
N LEU A 123 3.16 -8.16 0.76
CA LEU A 123 1.72 -8.36 0.65
C LEU A 123 1.36 -8.54 -0.82
N ARG A 124 1.09 -9.78 -1.23
CA ARG A 124 0.64 -10.12 -2.59
C ARG A 124 -0.87 -10.00 -2.69
N VAL A 125 -1.36 -9.13 -3.55
CA VAL A 125 -2.80 -8.90 -3.79
C VAL A 125 -3.21 -9.60 -5.09
N ARG A 126 -4.26 -10.41 -5.03
CA ARG A 126 -4.78 -11.17 -6.19
C ARG A 126 -5.95 -10.44 -6.86
N ASP A 127 -6.25 -10.86 -8.08
CA ASP A 127 -7.35 -10.30 -8.88
C ASP A 127 -8.73 -10.38 -8.20
N ASP A 128 -8.96 -11.41 -7.38
CA ASP A 128 -10.20 -11.61 -6.61
C ASP A 128 -10.26 -10.80 -5.30
N GLY A 129 -9.22 -10.02 -5.00
CA GLY A 129 -9.09 -9.25 -3.76
C GLY A 129 -8.64 -10.06 -2.54
N SER A 130 -8.38 -11.36 -2.69
CA SER A 130 -7.64 -12.12 -1.68
C SER A 130 -6.17 -11.70 -1.64
N PHE A 131 -5.48 -12.00 -0.55
CA PHE A 131 -4.08 -11.62 -0.38
C PHE A 131 -3.27 -12.69 0.35
N HIS A 132 -1.95 -12.64 0.16
CA HIS A 132 -0.99 -13.42 0.92
C HIS A 132 0.08 -12.50 1.51
N LEU A 133 0.24 -12.53 2.82
CA LEU A 133 1.26 -11.78 3.54
C LEU A 133 2.39 -12.72 3.95
N ARG A 134 3.63 -12.32 3.69
CA ARG A 134 4.84 -13.06 4.08
C ARG A 134 5.89 -12.10 4.61
N GLN A 135 6.52 -12.44 5.73
CA GLN A 135 7.67 -11.70 6.24
C GLN A 135 8.90 -11.98 5.36
N LEU A 136 9.68 -10.95 5.05
CA LEU A 136 10.94 -11.09 4.33
C LEU A 136 12.03 -11.55 5.32
N PRO A 137 12.87 -12.53 4.91
CA PRO A 137 13.92 -13.10 5.75
C PRO A 137 15.04 -12.11 5.99
#